data_AF-A0A256FJI5-F1
#
_entry.id   AF-A0A256FJI5-F1
#
_cell.length_a   1.000
_cell.length_b   1.000
_cell.length_c   1.000
_cell.angle_alpha   90.00
_cell.angle_beta   90.00
_cell.angle_gamma   90.00
#
_symmetry.space_group_name_H-M   'P 1'
#
loop_
_entity.id
_entity.type
_entity.pdbx_description
1 polymer ?
#
loop_
_entity_poly.entity_id
_entity_poly.type
_entity_poly.pdbx_seq_one_letter_code
_entity_poly.pdbx_strand_id
1 'polypeptide(L)'
;MLGPRSSENYPGRKADCEEAVSQGIADLIKQATLDGRSEKEAQAVIQGTSVPGVRDLIEEATSAGWSAEEAADAIKAVSDKMQHGPTSFIQNK
;
A
#
# COMPACT_ATOMS: atom_id res chain seq x y z
N MET A 1 -4.61 -5.42 9.26
CA MET A 1 -5.18 -5.28 7.90
C MET A 1 -6.46 -6.09 7.68
N LEU A 2 -7.27 -5.75 6.66
CA LEU A 2 -8.31 -6.64 6.13
C LEU A 2 -7.64 -7.82 5.40
N GLY A 3 -8.02 -9.06 5.73
CA GLY A 3 -7.53 -10.27 5.06
C GLY A 3 -8.24 -10.54 3.73
N PRO A 4 -7.72 -11.46 2.89
CA PRO A 4 -8.34 -11.80 1.63
C PRO A 4 -9.69 -12.49 1.85
N ARG A 5 -10.64 -12.23 0.95
CA ARG A 5 -11.96 -12.87 0.96
C ARG A 5 -11.90 -14.40 0.86
N SER A 6 -10.94 -14.92 0.12
CA SER A 6 -10.60 -16.33 0.01
C SER A 6 -9.09 -16.52 -0.16
N SER A 7 -8.58 -17.64 0.34
CA SER A 7 -7.18 -18.07 0.12
C SER A 7 -6.91 -18.50 -1.33
N GLU A 8 -7.96 -18.85 -2.07
CA GLU A 8 -7.89 -19.16 -3.50
C GLU A 8 -7.70 -17.91 -4.35
N ASN A 9 -7.13 -18.06 -5.55
CA ASN A 9 -6.98 -16.94 -6.47
C ASN A 9 -8.34 -16.60 -7.10
N TYR A 10 -8.94 -15.47 -6.72
CA TYR A 10 -10.23 -15.00 -7.23
C TYR A 10 -10.09 -13.75 -8.10
N PRO A 11 -10.99 -13.54 -9.09
CA PRO A 11 -11.00 -12.31 -9.87
C PRO A 11 -11.28 -11.12 -8.95
N GLY A 12 -10.31 -10.21 -8.83
CA GLY A 12 -10.36 -9.07 -7.92
C GLY A 12 -9.42 -9.15 -6.71
N ARG A 13 -8.77 -10.30 -6.46
CA ARG A 13 -7.87 -10.50 -5.30
C ARG A 13 -6.78 -9.43 -5.19
N LYS A 14 -6.23 -9.01 -6.34
CA LYS A 14 -5.26 -7.92 -6.40
C LYS A 14 -5.86 -6.57 -5.97
N ALA A 15 -7.07 -6.25 -6.42
CA ALA A 15 -7.74 -5.00 -6.06
C ALA A 15 -8.11 -4.97 -4.57
N ASP A 16 -8.64 -6.08 -4.03
CA ASP A 16 -8.87 -6.21 -2.59
C ASP A 16 -7.57 -6.05 -1.78
N CYS A 17 -6.45 -6.59 -2.29
CA CYS A 17 -5.14 -6.42 -1.65
C CYS A 17 -4.69 -4.95 -1.69
N GLU A 18 -4.84 -4.27 -2.84
CA GLU A 18 -4.58 -2.83 -2.98
C GLU A 18 -5.42 -2.01 -1.98
N GLU A 19 -6.69 -2.32 -1.79
CA GLU A 19 -7.57 -1.62 -0.84
C GLU A 19 -7.15 -1.89 0.62
N ALA A 20 -6.88 -3.15 0.98
CA ALA A 20 -6.43 -3.52 2.31
C ALA A 20 -5.09 -2.86 2.68
N VAL A 21 -4.15 -2.85 1.73
CA VAL A 21 -2.86 -2.19 1.84
C VAL A 21 -3.01 -0.68 1.91
N SER A 22 -3.91 -0.08 1.11
CA SER A 22 -4.17 1.37 1.13
C SER A 22 -4.61 1.85 2.51
N GLN A 23 -5.43 1.06 3.21
CA GLN A 23 -5.81 1.37 4.60
C GLN A 23 -4.62 1.32 5.55
N GLY A 24 -3.75 0.31 5.42
CA GLY A 24 -2.54 0.23 6.25
C GLY A 24 -1.50 1.32 5.92
N ILE A 25 -1.38 1.73 4.66
CA ILE A 25 -0.58 2.89 4.25
C ILE A 25 -1.14 4.17 4.89
N ALA A 26 -2.45 4.36 4.88
CA ALA A 26 -3.09 5.50 5.53
C ALA A 26 -2.83 5.52 7.05
N ASP A 27 -2.83 4.35 7.70
CA ASP A 27 -2.49 4.25 9.12
C ASP A 27 -1.02 4.58 9.38
N LEU A 28 -0.09 4.04 8.58
CA LEU A 28 1.34 4.38 8.64
C LEU A 28 1.58 5.88 8.45
N ILE A 29 0.89 6.50 7.49
CA ILE A 29 0.96 7.95 7.27
C ILE A 29 0.48 8.66 8.53
N LYS A 30 -0.70 8.30 9.05
CA LYS A 30 -1.26 8.90 10.26
C LYS A 30 -0.35 8.76 11.47
N GLN A 31 0.27 7.60 11.68
CA GLN A 31 1.27 7.36 12.74
C GLN A 31 2.48 8.27 12.57
N ALA A 32 3.03 8.37 11.35
CA ALA A 32 4.14 9.27 11.08
C ALA A 32 3.76 10.75 11.25
N THR A 33 2.51 11.14 10.95
CA THR A 33 2.01 12.50 11.20
C THR A 33 1.90 12.79 12.70
N LEU A 34 1.49 11.81 13.51
CA LEU A 34 1.50 11.91 14.97
C LEU A 34 2.93 12.04 15.54
N ASP A 35 3.90 11.42 14.88
CA ASP A 35 5.34 11.53 15.19
C ASP A 35 5.96 12.89 14.74
N GLY A 36 5.14 13.79 14.18
CA GLY A 36 5.56 15.13 13.74
C GLY A 36 6.13 15.18 12.32
N ARG A 37 6.06 14.08 11.54
CA ARG A 37 6.40 14.11 10.11
C ARG A 37 5.24 14.69 9.31
N SER A 38 5.53 15.30 8.16
CA SER A 38 4.46 15.68 7.23
C SER A 38 3.94 14.46 6.47
N GLU A 39 2.67 14.46 6.09
CA GLU A 39 2.05 13.35 5.32
C GLU A 39 2.87 12.96 4.08
N LYS A 40 3.47 13.97 3.41
CA LYS A 40 4.35 13.80 2.25
C LYS A 40 5.66 13.07 2.59
N GLU A 41 6.23 13.33 3.77
CA GLU A 41 7.43 12.63 4.26
C GLU A 41 7.10 11.20 4.66
N ALA A 42 5.94 10.99 5.28
CA ALA A 42 5.43 9.67 5.59
C ALA A 42 5.16 8.83 4.34
N GLN A 43 4.60 9.43 3.29
CA GLN A 43 4.44 8.78 1.99
C GLN A 43 5.79 8.43 1.34
N ALA A 44 6.77 9.32 1.40
CA ALA A 44 8.11 9.06 0.86
C ALA A 44 8.81 7.88 1.57
N VAL A 45 8.57 7.74 2.88
CA VAL A 45 9.01 6.59 3.69
C VAL A 45 8.41 5.27 3.18
N ILE A 46 7.17 5.28 2.72
CA ILE A 46 6.50 4.07 2.21
C ILE A 46 7.02 3.68 0.81
N GLN A 47 7.40 4.64 -0.03
CA GLN A 47 8.01 4.36 -1.34
C GLN A 47 9.40 3.75 -1.27
N GLY A 48 10.19 4.11 -0.24
CA GLY A 48 11.59 3.72 -0.15
C GLY A 48 11.85 2.21 -0.07
N THR A 49 10.81 1.37 0.12
CA THR A 49 10.81 -0.12 0.20
C THR A 49 11.84 -0.75 1.17
N SER A 50 12.71 0.06 1.78
CA SER A 50 13.75 -0.30 2.74
C SER A 50 13.44 0.24 4.13
N VAL A 51 12.26 0.82 4.33
CA VAL A 51 11.89 1.47 5.58
C VAL A 51 10.99 0.51 6.37
N PRO A 52 11.26 0.30 7.68
CA PRO A 52 10.60 -0.71 8.49
C PRO A 52 9.07 -0.72 8.37
N GLY A 53 8.43 0.44 8.19
CA GLY A 53 6.98 0.54 8.03
C GLY A 53 6.39 -0.27 6.85
N VAL A 54 7.09 -0.35 5.70
CA VAL A 54 6.62 -1.15 4.56
C VAL A 54 6.76 -2.65 4.84
N ARG A 55 7.84 -3.03 5.53
CA ARG A 55 8.07 -4.42 5.88
C ARG A 55 7.02 -4.89 6.89
N ASP A 56 6.76 -4.08 7.91
CA ASP A 56 5.67 -4.29 8.87
C ASP A 56 4.32 -4.44 8.16
N LEU A 57 4.06 -3.61 7.15
CA LEU A 57 2.84 -3.67 6.34
C LEU A 57 2.70 -4.99 5.57
N ILE A 58 3.80 -5.52 5.02
CA ILE A 58 3.84 -6.83 4.35
C ILE A 58 3.68 -7.97 5.36
N GLU A 59 4.32 -7.86 6.53
CA GLU A 59 4.19 -8.83 7.63
C GLU A 59 2.74 -8.87 8.17
N GLU A 60 2.10 -7.72 8.34
CA GLU A 60 0.68 -7.58 8.67
C GLU A 60 -0.23 -8.19 7.60
N ALA A 61 0.05 -7.92 6.32
CA ALA A 61 -0.72 -8.47 5.21
C ALA A 61 -0.60 -10.00 5.16
N THR A 62 0.62 -10.53 5.33
CA THR A 62 0.87 -11.97 5.35
C THR A 62 0.23 -12.64 6.56
N SER A 63 0.26 -12.01 7.73
CA SER A 63 -0.45 -12.47 8.91
C SER A 63 -1.97 -12.47 8.71
N ALA A 64 -2.51 -11.57 7.88
CA ALA A 64 -3.92 -11.53 7.53
C ALA A 64 -4.31 -12.56 6.45
N GLY A 65 -3.34 -13.23 5.81
CA GLY A 65 -3.54 -14.28 4.80
C GLY A 65 -3.21 -13.88 3.35
N TRP A 66 -2.66 -12.68 3.13
CA TRP A 66 -2.15 -12.27 1.82
C TRP A 66 -0.79 -12.90 1.53
N SER A 67 -0.42 -13.04 0.25
CA SER A 67 0.95 -13.41 -0.08
C SER A 67 1.88 -12.20 0.02
N ALA A 68 3.12 -12.40 0.45
CA ALA A 68 4.11 -11.33 0.54
C ALA A 68 4.32 -10.59 -0.79
N GLU A 69 4.31 -11.35 -1.90
CA GLU A 69 4.43 -10.82 -3.26
C GLU A 69 3.24 -9.93 -3.63
N GLU A 70 2.02 -10.33 -3.27
CA GLU A 70 0.81 -9.52 -3.56
C GLU A 70 0.79 -8.25 -2.72
N ALA A 71 1.13 -8.35 -1.43
CA ALA A 71 1.23 -7.19 -0.57
C ALA A 71 2.28 -6.20 -1.11
N ALA A 72 3.46 -6.68 -1.49
CA ALA A 72 4.50 -5.83 -2.06
C ALA A 72 4.08 -5.18 -3.39
N ASP A 73 3.43 -5.93 -4.30
CA ASP A 73 2.95 -5.41 -5.58
C ASP A 73 1.82 -4.38 -5.38
N ALA A 74 0.89 -4.65 -4.46
CA ALA A 74 -0.17 -3.74 -4.06
C ALA A 74 0.36 -2.45 -3.44
N ILE A 75 1.33 -2.55 -2.52
CA ILE A 75 1.99 -1.38 -1.90
C ILE A 75 2.64 -0.52 -2.99
N LYS A 76 3.34 -1.16 -3.93
CA LYS A 76 3.97 -0.46 -5.05
C LYS A 76 2.94 0.24 -5.93
N ALA A 77 1.85 -0.44 -6.29
CA ALA A 77 0.78 0.11 -7.12
C ALA A 77 0.05 1.29 -6.45
N VAL A 78 -0.25 1.18 -5.15
CA VAL A 78 -0.90 2.25 -4.37
C VAL A 78 0.05 3.44 -4.21
N SER A 79 1.33 3.18 -3.90
CA SER A 79 2.35 4.21 -3.77
C SER A 79 2.60 4.97 -5.08
N ASP A 80 2.55 4.27 -6.21
CA ASP A 80 2.66 4.84 -7.55
C ASP A 80 1.44 5.72 -7.90
N LYS A 81 0.22 5.20 -7.69
CA LYS A 81 -1.05 5.96 -7.85
C LYS A 81 -1.07 7.24 -7.00
N MET A 82 -0.54 7.19 -5.79
CA MET A 82 -0.51 8.35 -4.88
C MET A 82 0.44 9.46 -5.37
N GLN A 83 1.61 9.11 -5.91
CA GLN A 83 2.59 10.09 -6.39
C GLN A 83 2.15 10.73 -7.71
N HIS A 84 1.52 9.94 -8.56
CA HIS A 84 1.01 10.40 -9.85
C HIS A 84 -0.29 11.20 -9.73
N GLY A 85 -0.99 11.14 -8.58
CA GLY A 85 -2.36 11.66 -8.45
C GLY A 85 -3.28 11.01 -9.51
N PRO A 86 -4.53 11.44 -9.67
CA PRO A 86 -5.24 11.18 -10.92
C PRO A 86 -4.51 11.94 -12.03
N THR A 87 -3.38 11.42 -12.53
CA THR A 87 -2.78 11.97 -13.73
C THR A 87 -3.75 11.65 -14.84
N SER A 88 -4.54 12.66 -15.17
CA SER A 88 -5.17 12.81 -16.46
C SER A 88 -4.28 12.16 -17.50
N PHE A 89 -4.91 11.20 -18.16
CA PHE A 89 -4.60 10.67 -19.45
C PHE A 89 -4.43 11.83 -20.45
N ILE A 90 -3.35 12.62 -20.36
CA ILE A 90 -2.93 13.47 -21.46
C ILE A 90 -1.97 12.63 -22.28
N GLN A 91 -2.61 11.74 -23.02
CA GLN A 91 -2.08 11.10 -24.21
C GLN A 91 -1.71 12.22 -25.19
N ASN A 92 -0.42 12.53 -25.25
CA ASN A 92 0.13 13.50 -26.19
C ASN A 92 0.10 12.86 -27.60
N LYS A 93 -0.83 13.30 -28.45
CA LYS A 93 -0.78 13.02 -29.89
C LYS A 93 -1.19 14.26 -30.69
#